data_AF-A0A523QHJ6-F1
#
_entry.id   AF-A0A523QHJ6-F1
#
_cell.length_a   1.000
_cell.length_b   1.000
_cell.length_c   1.000
_cell.angle_alpha   90.00
_cell.angle_beta   90.00
_cell.angle_gamma   90.00
#
_symmetry.space_group_name_H-M   'P 1'
#
loop_
_entity.id
_entity.type
_entity.pdbx_description
1 polymer ?
#
loop_
_entity_poly.entity_id
_entity_poly.type
_entity_poly.pdbx_seq_one_letter_code
_entity_poly.pdbx_strand_id
1 'polypeptide(L)'
;MADYEVVHIAVAPPAHPDEKLVSSVATVINKSPTYTRLLLAGEVPKIIAHADSPSGAEPIVRNLRKLGLVAIACPDSKLRQFPQIFEVQTLEFREKEALFRDSTGGEKRMAASDVFLIITGRVESSVEVETTRSRGKFSLGRTLLLGGIPAWRKVKATTTD
;
A
#
# COMPACT_ATOMS: atom_id res chain seq x y z
N MET A 1 -19.50 -13.86 -30.08
CA MET A 1 -18.41 -12.92 -29.76
C MET A 1 -18.02 -13.23 -28.32
N ALA A 2 -16.77 -13.52 -28.02
CA ALA A 2 -16.37 -13.76 -26.64
C ALA A 2 -16.50 -12.42 -25.89
N ASP A 3 -17.35 -12.37 -24.87
CA ASP A 3 -17.44 -11.20 -24.00
C ASP A 3 -16.07 -10.97 -23.38
N TYR A 4 -15.45 -9.85 -23.74
CA TYR A 4 -14.22 -9.39 -23.12
C TYR A 4 -14.58 -8.88 -21.73
N GLU A 5 -14.14 -9.60 -20.70
CA GLU A 5 -14.45 -9.28 -19.30
C GLU A 5 -13.14 -9.20 -18.52
N VAL A 6 -12.77 -7.97 -18.14
CA VAL A 6 -11.63 -7.75 -17.25
C VAL A 6 -11.95 -8.32 -15.88
N VAL A 7 -11.05 -9.12 -15.33
CA VAL A 7 -11.15 -9.68 -13.99
C VAL A 7 -10.01 -9.15 -13.14
N HIS A 8 -10.35 -8.52 -12.03
CA HIS A 8 -9.42 -8.01 -11.04
C HIS A 8 -9.03 -9.11 -10.06
N ILE A 9 -7.74 -9.30 -9.83
CA ILE A 9 -7.24 -10.29 -8.89
C ILE A 9 -6.66 -9.56 -7.69
N ALA A 10 -7.31 -9.71 -6.53
CA ALA A 10 -6.89 -9.13 -5.27
C ALA A 10 -6.34 -10.19 -4.33
N VAL A 11 -5.36 -9.81 -3.52
CA VAL A 11 -4.75 -10.66 -2.50
C VAL A 11 -4.70 -9.93 -1.17
N ALA A 12 -5.07 -10.63 -0.09
CA ALA A 12 -4.78 -10.18 1.27
C ALA A 12 -3.27 -10.31 1.54
N PRO A 13 -2.58 -9.22 1.93
CA PRO A 13 -1.16 -9.27 2.23
C PRO A 13 -0.83 -10.31 3.31
N PRO A 14 0.26 -11.07 3.16
CA PRO A 14 0.77 -11.89 4.25
C PRO A 14 1.35 -10.98 5.34
N ALA A 15 1.23 -11.37 6.62
CA ALA A 15 1.77 -10.60 7.73
C ALA A 15 3.27 -10.32 7.61
N HIS A 16 4.02 -11.28 7.04
CA HIS A 16 5.46 -11.18 6.83
C HIS A 16 5.83 -11.76 5.46
N PRO A 17 5.90 -10.96 4.39
CA PRO A 17 6.29 -11.45 3.07
C PRO A 17 7.80 -11.76 3.03
N ASP A 18 8.15 -13.04 3.04
CA ASP A 18 9.53 -13.47 2.83
C ASP A 18 9.95 -13.37 1.34
N GLU A 19 11.26 -13.36 1.07
CA GLU A 19 11.82 -13.25 -0.30
C GLU A 19 11.33 -14.38 -1.23
N LYS A 20 11.14 -15.59 -0.70
CA LYS A 20 10.75 -16.75 -1.49
C LYS A 20 9.30 -16.64 -1.95
N LEU A 21 8.42 -16.17 -1.07
CA LEU A 21 7.02 -15.89 -1.35
C LEU A 21 6.91 -14.74 -2.37
N VAL A 22 7.64 -13.64 -2.16
CA VAL A 22 7.66 -12.51 -3.08
C VAL A 22 8.09 -12.96 -4.48
N SER A 23 9.17 -13.74 -4.59
CA SER A 23 9.65 -14.27 -5.87
C SER A 23 8.63 -15.21 -6.53
N SER A 24 8.00 -16.11 -5.75
CA SER A 24 6.99 -17.04 -6.26
C SER A 24 5.75 -16.32 -6.77
N VAL A 25 5.26 -15.32 -6.04
CA VAL A 25 4.13 -14.49 -6.46
C VAL A 25 4.47 -13.70 -7.71
N ALA A 26 5.69 -13.12 -7.77
CA ALA A 26 6.15 -12.34 -8.91
C ALA A 26 6.12 -13.15 -10.21
N THR A 27 6.52 -14.42 -10.16
CA THR A 27 6.39 -15.36 -11.29
C THR A 27 4.94 -15.60 -11.67
N VAL A 28 4.05 -15.80 -10.70
CA VAL A 28 2.62 -16.07 -10.96
C VAL A 28 1.92 -14.88 -11.62
N ILE A 29 2.22 -13.65 -11.21
CA ILE A 29 1.61 -12.43 -11.76
C ILE A 29 2.41 -11.81 -12.91
N ASN A 30 3.51 -12.44 -13.32
CA ASN A 30 4.44 -11.97 -14.35
C ASN A 30 4.92 -10.51 -14.12
N LYS A 31 5.39 -10.23 -12.90
CA LYS A 31 5.96 -8.92 -12.52
C LYS A 31 7.33 -9.10 -11.87
N SER A 32 8.06 -8.00 -11.66
CA SER A 32 9.34 -8.06 -10.96
C SER A 32 9.15 -8.34 -9.45
N PRO A 33 10.11 -9.01 -8.79
CA PRO A 33 10.09 -9.20 -7.34
C PRO A 33 9.99 -7.87 -6.56
N THR A 34 10.71 -6.83 -7.01
CA THR A 34 10.69 -5.50 -6.40
C THR A 34 9.29 -4.89 -6.41
N TYR A 35 8.59 -4.94 -7.54
CA TYR A 35 7.23 -4.41 -7.63
C TYR A 35 6.23 -5.28 -6.84
N THR A 36 6.42 -6.59 -6.88
CA THR A 36 5.57 -7.55 -6.13
C THR A 36 5.68 -7.33 -4.62
N ARG A 37 6.87 -7.02 -4.11
CA ARG A 37 7.07 -6.65 -2.70
C ARG A 37 6.21 -5.46 -2.30
N LEU A 38 6.11 -4.43 -3.15
CA LEU A 38 5.27 -3.27 -2.88
C LEU A 38 3.78 -3.62 -2.88
N LEU A 39 3.36 -4.51 -3.78
CA LEU A 39 1.98 -5.00 -3.85
C LEU A 39 1.58 -5.84 -2.62
N LEU A 40 2.52 -6.63 -2.08
CA LEU A 40 2.29 -7.48 -0.91
C LEU A 40 2.56 -6.77 0.43
N ALA A 41 2.96 -5.50 0.42
CA ALA A 41 3.18 -4.74 1.64
C ALA A 41 1.86 -4.16 2.19
N GLY A 42 1.78 -4.00 3.51
CA GLY A 42 0.63 -3.42 4.22
C GLY A 42 -0.35 -4.48 4.73
N GLU A 43 -1.53 -4.05 5.19
CA GLU A 43 -2.49 -4.92 5.90
C GLU A 43 -3.80 -5.14 5.13
N VAL A 44 -4.04 -4.36 4.06
CA VAL A 44 -5.30 -4.39 3.32
C VAL A 44 -5.19 -5.16 2.01
N PRO A 45 -6.23 -5.93 1.60
CA PRO A 45 -6.27 -6.56 0.29
C PRO A 45 -6.05 -5.57 -0.85
N LYS A 46 -5.20 -5.94 -1.82
CA LYS A 46 -4.84 -5.10 -2.97
C LYS A 46 -4.98 -5.87 -4.26
N ILE A 47 -5.34 -5.16 -5.33
CA ILE A 47 -5.32 -5.70 -6.69
C ILE A 47 -3.85 -5.85 -7.11
N ILE A 48 -3.45 -7.07 -7.46
CA ILE A 48 -2.07 -7.40 -7.85
C ILE A 48 -1.94 -7.80 -9.32
N ALA A 49 -3.05 -8.22 -9.94
CA ALA A 49 -3.09 -8.63 -11.34
C ALA A 49 -4.46 -8.41 -11.97
N HIS A 50 -4.50 -8.46 -13.29
CA HIS A 50 -5.70 -8.45 -14.11
C HIS A 50 -5.64 -9.62 -15.08
N ALA A 51 -6.81 -10.14 -15.46
CA ALA A 51 -6.94 -11.09 -16.55
C ALA A 51 -8.05 -10.63 -17.51
N ASP A 52 -7.91 -10.96 -18.78
CA ASP A 52 -8.87 -10.59 -19.83
C ASP A 52 -10.13 -11.49 -19.86
N SER A 53 -10.19 -12.49 -18.97
CA SER A 53 -11.33 -13.39 -18.84
C SER A 53 -11.34 -14.10 -17.49
N PRO A 54 -12.52 -14.58 -17.03
CA PRO A 54 -12.63 -15.44 -15.85
C PRO A 54 -11.78 -16.72 -15.94
N SER A 55 -11.75 -17.35 -17.11
CA SER A 55 -10.94 -18.56 -17.34
C SER A 55 -9.43 -18.27 -17.26
N GLY A 56 -8.99 -17.08 -17.67
CA GLY A 56 -7.62 -16.61 -17.51
C GLY A 56 -7.24 -16.25 -16.05
N ALA A 57 -8.21 -15.80 -15.25
CA ALA A 57 -7.99 -15.44 -13.85
C ALA A 57 -7.85 -16.68 -12.93
N GLU A 58 -8.63 -17.73 -13.20
CA GLU A 58 -8.69 -18.95 -12.40
C GLU A 58 -7.30 -19.59 -12.11
N PRO A 59 -6.42 -19.82 -13.10
CA PRO A 59 -5.10 -20.39 -12.84
C PRO A 59 -4.23 -19.49 -11.95
N ILE A 60 -4.33 -18.17 -12.10
CA ILE A 60 -3.59 -17.20 -11.28
C ILE A 60 -4.05 -17.28 -9.83
N VAL A 61 -5.37 -17.19 -9.59
CA VAL A 61 -5.96 -17.30 -8.24
C VAL A 61 -5.59 -18.62 -7.58
N ARG A 62 -5.70 -19.74 -8.31
CA ARG A 62 -5.35 -21.07 -7.80
C ARG A 62 -3.88 -21.15 -7.40
N ASN A 63 -2.98 -20.60 -8.20
CA ASN A 63 -1.55 -20.61 -7.89
C ASN A 63 -1.22 -19.73 -6.68
N LEU A 64 -1.86 -18.56 -6.55
CA LEU A 64 -1.71 -17.71 -5.36
C LEU A 64 -2.21 -18.40 -4.09
N ARG A 65 -3.35 -19.11 -4.16
CA ARG A 65 -3.87 -19.90 -3.03
C ARG A 65 -2.94 -21.05 -2.62
N LYS A 66 -2.28 -21.70 -3.59
CA LYS A 66 -1.25 -22.73 -3.32
C LYS A 66 -0.03 -22.16 -2.58
N LEU A 67 0.24 -20.87 -2.73
CA LEU A 67 1.29 -20.16 -1.98
C LEU A 67 0.82 -19.72 -0.58
N GLY A 68 -0.37 -20.12 -0.16
CA GLY A 68 -0.93 -19.78 1.16
C GLY A 68 -1.59 -18.41 1.23
N LEU A 69 -1.81 -17.73 0.10
CA LEU A 69 -2.43 -16.41 0.05
C LEU A 69 -3.95 -16.50 -0.12
N VAL A 70 -4.67 -15.60 0.54
CA VAL A 70 -6.10 -15.39 0.27
C VAL A 70 -6.23 -14.57 -1.00
N ALA A 71 -6.56 -15.22 -2.11
CA ALA A 71 -6.73 -14.60 -3.43
C ALA A 71 -8.19 -14.64 -3.90
N ILE A 72 -8.65 -13.52 -4.44
CA ILE A 72 -10.03 -13.29 -4.90
C ILE A 72 -9.98 -12.78 -6.34
N ALA A 73 -10.78 -13.38 -7.23
CA ALA A 73 -11.06 -12.85 -8.55
C ALA A 73 -12.41 -12.12 -8.53
N CYS A 74 -12.42 -10.89 -9.03
CA CYS A 74 -13.61 -10.06 -9.11
C CYS A 74 -13.80 -9.58 -10.57
N PRO A 75 -14.81 -10.06 -11.29
CA PRO A 75 -15.10 -9.57 -12.63
C PRO A 75 -15.54 -8.10 -12.60
N ASP A 76 -15.06 -7.30 -13.53
CA ASP A 76 -15.37 -5.86 -13.62
C ASP A 76 -16.87 -5.62 -13.81
N SER A 77 -17.58 -6.53 -14.49
CA SER A 77 -19.04 -6.48 -14.61
C SER A 77 -19.75 -6.53 -13.24
N LYS A 78 -19.23 -7.33 -12.29
CA LYS A 78 -19.77 -7.44 -10.93
C LYS A 78 -19.49 -6.18 -10.10
N LEU A 79 -18.39 -5.48 -10.39
CA LEU A 79 -18.11 -4.18 -9.77
C LEU A 79 -19.03 -3.07 -10.30
N ARG A 80 -19.47 -3.17 -11.56
CA ARG A 80 -20.37 -2.19 -12.20
C ARG A 80 -21.85 -2.46 -11.95
N GLN A 81 -22.23 -3.70 -11.64
CA GLN A 81 -23.61 -4.08 -11.33
C GLN A 81 -23.97 -3.77 -9.87
N PHE A 82 -24.01 -2.49 -9.51
CA PHE A 82 -24.62 -2.06 -8.25
C PHE A 82 -25.74 -1.05 -8.53
N PRO A 83 -27.02 -1.46 -8.47
CA PRO A 83 -28.16 -0.54 -8.63
C PRO A 83 -28.35 0.38 -7.42
N GLN A 84 -27.62 0.18 -6.32
CA GLN A 84 -27.64 1.04 -5.13
C GLN A 84 -26.22 1.20 -4.58
N ILE A 85 -25.52 2.20 -5.09
CA ILE A 85 -24.30 2.71 -4.46
C ILE A 85 -24.74 3.35 -3.14
N PHE A 86 -24.25 2.80 -2.03
CA PHE A 86 -24.37 3.44 -0.73
C PHE A 86 -23.05 4.17 -0.50
N GLU A 87 -23.04 5.50 -0.67
CA GLU A 87 -21.83 6.31 -0.51
C GLU A 87 -21.45 6.41 0.97
N VAL A 88 -20.45 5.62 1.35
CA VAL A 88 -19.99 5.51 2.74
C VAL A 88 -19.05 6.67 3.07
N GLN A 89 -19.39 7.45 4.08
CA GLN A 89 -18.48 8.42 4.69
C GLN A 89 -17.76 7.84 5.92
N THR A 90 -18.41 6.94 6.66
CA THR A 90 -17.81 6.32 7.85
C THR A 90 -18.10 4.83 7.89
N LEU A 91 -17.06 4.04 8.20
CA LEU A 91 -17.11 2.60 8.36
C LEU A 91 -16.67 2.23 9.78
N GLU A 92 -17.50 1.47 10.48
CA GLU A 92 -17.23 0.97 11.83
C GLU A 92 -17.31 -0.57 11.80
N PHE A 93 -16.20 -1.25 12.10
CA PHE A 93 -16.19 -2.70 12.28
C PHE A 93 -16.47 -3.04 13.75
N ARG A 94 -17.47 -3.89 13.97
CA ARG A 94 -17.80 -4.49 15.26
C ARG A 94 -17.55 -6.00 15.19
N GLU A 95 -17.68 -6.67 16.33
CA GLU A 95 -17.33 -8.09 16.47
C GLU A 95 -18.04 -9.01 15.45
N LYS A 96 -19.28 -8.67 15.03
CA LYS A 96 -20.08 -9.50 14.09
C LYS A 96 -20.63 -8.74 12.90
N GLU A 97 -20.52 -7.42 12.89
CA GLU A 97 -21.15 -6.56 11.89
C GLU A 97 -20.20 -5.44 11.46
N ALA A 98 -20.38 -4.99 10.22
CA ALA A 98 -19.82 -3.75 9.73
C ALA A 98 -20.97 -2.75 9.56
N LEU A 99 -20.78 -1.54 10.12
CA LEU A 99 -21.70 -0.44 10.03
C LEU A 99 -21.17 0.58 9.02
N PHE A 100 -21.98 0.89 8.02
CA PHE A 100 -21.68 1.90 7.01
C PHE A 100 -22.61 3.10 7.23
N ARG A 101 -22.04 4.29 7.36
CA ARG A 101 -22.79 5.54 7.47
C ARG A 101 -22.54 6.43 6.26
N ASP A 102 -23.59 6.98 5.68
CA ASP A 102 -23.51 8.02 4.65
C ASP A 102 -23.46 9.43 5.28
N SER A 103 -23.28 10.45 4.45
CA SER A 103 -23.19 11.86 4.88
C SER A 103 -24.52 12.45 5.37
N THR A 104 -25.63 11.78 5.11
CA THR A 104 -26.98 12.17 5.54
C THR A 104 -27.40 11.48 6.85
N GLY A 105 -26.56 10.61 7.39
CA GLY A 105 -26.84 9.81 8.59
C GLY A 105 -27.60 8.51 8.30
N GLY A 106 -27.75 8.12 7.04
CA GLY A 106 -28.24 6.80 6.66
C GLY A 106 -27.28 5.72 7.15
N GLU A 107 -27.85 4.59 7.60
CA GLU A 107 -27.06 3.45 8.10
C GLU A 107 -27.36 2.20 7.26
N LYS A 108 -26.30 1.51 6.86
CA LYS A 108 -26.36 0.16 6.28
C LYS A 108 -25.55 -0.79 7.14
N ARG A 109 -26.13 -1.93 7.50
CA ARG A 109 -25.47 -2.97 8.31
C ARG A 109 -25.25 -4.22 7.47
N MET A 110 -24.09 -4.84 7.61
CA MET A 110 -23.76 -6.11 6.98
C MET A 110 -23.00 -7.00 7.95
N ALA A 111 -23.11 -8.31 7.79
CA ALA A 111 -22.26 -9.23 8.54
C ALA A 111 -20.79 -8.97 8.18
N ALA A 112 -19.90 -9.00 9.17
CA ALA A 112 -18.48 -8.74 8.95
C ALA A 112 -17.86 -9.75 7.94
N SER A 113 -18.39 -10.98 7.88
CA SER A 113 -18.00 -12.02 6.91
C SER A 113 -18.32 -11.68 5.46
N ASP A 114 -19.30 -10.80 5.23
CA ASP A 114 -19.87 -10.52 3.92
C ASP A 114 -19.31 -9.20 3.33
N VAL A 115 -18.40 -8.55 4.07
CA VAL A 115 -17.76 -7.30 3.65
C VAL A 115 -16.41 -7.58 3.03
N PHE A 116 -16.25 -7.18 1.77
CA PHE A 116 -14.96 -7.06 1.11
C PHE A 116 -14.70 -5.60 0.77
N LEU A 117 -13.57 -5.08 1.24
CA LEU A 117 -13.19 -3.68 1.03
C LEU A 117 -12.12 -3.58 -0.06
N ILE A 118 -12.39 -2.79 -1.09
CA ILE A 118 -11.39 -2.39 -2.09
C ILE A 118 -11.17 -0.89 -1.92
N ILE A 119 -9.98 -0.51 -1.49
CA ILE A 119 -9.60 0.90 -1.29
C ILE A 119 -8.70 1.33 -2.44
N THR A 120 -9.10 2.35 -3.18
CA THR A 120 -8.23 3.04 -4.12
C THR A 120 -7.58 4.22 -3.40
N GLY A 121 -6.34 4.05 -2.95
CA GLY A 121 -5.57 5.11 -2.28
C GLY A 121 -4.52 5.74 -3.20
N ARG A 122 -4.35 7.06 -3.11
CA ARG A 122 -3.18 7.77 -3.66
C ARG A 122 -2.19 7.98 -2.52
N VAL A 123 -1.04 7.32 -2.59
CA VAL A 123 0.07 7.57 -1.64
C VAL A 123 0.83 8.78 -2.13
N GLU A 124 0.67 9.92 -1.46
CA GLU A 124 1.56 11.07 -1.64
C GLU A 124 2.62 11.01 -0.55
N SER A 125 3.81 10.50 -0.90
CA SER A 125 4.98 10.56 -0.03
C SER A 125 5.79 11.80 -0.37
N SER A 126 5.78 12.81 0.49
CA SER A 126 6.81 13.85 0.47
C SER A 126 8.07 13.29 1.13
N VAL A 127 9.21 13.40 0.44
CA VAL A 127 10.51 13.13 1.02
C VAL A 127 11.08 14.47 1.45
N GLU A 128 11.02 14.79 2.74
CA GLU A 128 11.82 15.88 3.29
C GLU A 128 13.29 15.44 3.30
N VAL A 129 14.09 16.01 2.41
CA VAL A 129 15.54 15.76 2.35
C VAL A 129 16.21 16.68 3.37
N GLU A 130 16.43 16.18 4.59
CA GLU A 130 17.28 16.88 5.56
C GLU A 130 18.74 16.91 5.09
N THR A 131 19.14 17.99 4.41
CA THR A 131 20.52 18.18 3.98
C THR A 131 21.36 18.71 5.14
N THR A 132 22.00 17.82 5.91
CA THR A 132 22.95 18.24 6.96
C THR A 132 24.27 18.72 6.33
N ARG A 133 24.45 20.04 6.15
CA ARG A 133 25.75 20.61 5.75
C ARG A 133 26.58 20.99 6.99
N SER A 134 27.77 20.40 7.14
CA SER A 134 28.73 20.81 8.17
C SER A 134 29.48 22.07 7.71
N ARG A 135 29.33 23.20 8.42
CA ARG A 135 30.13 24.41 8.17
C ARG A 135 31.14 24.61 9.30
N GLY A 136 32.36 25.03 8.95
CA GLY A 136 33.35 25.47 9.93
C GLY A 136 33.05 26.91 10.35
N LYS A 137 32.84 27.14 11.66
CA LYS A 137 32.82 28.49 12.24
C LYS A 137 34.10 28.74 13.03
N PHE A 138 34.68 29.92 12.82
CA PHE A 138 35.85 30.38 13.56
C PHE A 138 35.50 30.55 15.05
N SER A 139 36.36 30.06 15.94
CA SER A 139 36.12 30.09 17.38
C SER A 139 37.19 30.95 18.07
N LEU A 140 36.83 32.20 18.35
CA LEU A 140 37.72 33.18 18.99
C LEU A 140 38.25 32.68 20.35
N GLY A 141 37.40 32.08 21.17
CA GLY A 141 37.78 31.58 22.50
C GLY A 141 38.81 30.45 22.44
N ARG A 142 38.68 29.51 21.50
CA ARG A 142 39.69 28.46 21.29
C ARG A 142 41.00 29.04 20.75
N THR A 143 40.92 30.03 19.87
CA THR A 143 42.10 30.71 19.33
C THR A 143 42.91 31.39 20.44
N LEU A 144 42.25 32.05 21.39
CA LEU A 144 42.93 32.67 22.54
C LEU A 144 43.58 31.64 23.47
N LEU A 145 42.90 30.53 23.75
CA LEU A 145 43.45 29.44 24.57
C LEU A 145 44.65 28.74 23.93
N LEU A 146 44.75 28.77 22.60
CA LEU A 146 45.88 28.21 21.84
C LEU A 146 46.96 29.25 21.54
N GLY A 147 47.02 30.34 22.31
CA GLY A 147 48.07 31.35 22.16
C GLY A 147 48.01 32.14 20.84
N GLY A 148 46.80 32.32 20.30
CA GLY A 148 46.57 33.10 19.08
C GLY A 148 46.49 32.28 17.79
N ILE A 149 46.62 30.96 17.85
CA ILE A 149 46.53 30.07 16.67
C ILE A 149 45.06 29.91 16.24
N PRO A 150 44.67 30.28 15.00
CA PRO A 150 43.28 30.23 14.54
C PRO A 150 42.65 28.84 14.65
N ALA A 151 41.58 28.72 15.43
CA ALA A 151 40.85 27.46 15.62
C ALA A 151 39.43 27.49 15.03
N TRP A 152 39.09 26.43 14.30
CA TRP A 152 37.77 26.25 13.68
C TRP A 152 36.95 25.19 14.42
N ARG A 153 35.64 25.43 14.57
CA ARG A 153 34.67 24.48 15.11
C ARG A 153 33.71 24.06 14.01
N LYS A 154 33.53 22.75 13.81
CA LYS A 154 32.46 22.22 12.94
C LYS A 154 31.11 22.46 13.61
N VAL A 155 30.19 23.10 12.91
CA VAL A 155 28.80 23.30 13.35
C VAL A 155 27.88 22.69 12.29
N LYS A 156 26.92 21.89 12.74
CA LYS A 156 25.85 21.39 11.87
C LYS A 156 24.83 22.50 11.70
N ALA A 157 24.53 22.88 10.46
CA ALA A 157 23.42 23.76 10.15
C ALA A 157 22.34 22.90 9.49
N THR A 158 21.14 22.90 10.09
CA THR A 158 19.95 22.28 9.50
C THR A 158 19.25 23.37 8.69
N THR A 159 18.93 23.07 7.43
CA THR A 159 18.08 23.91 6.59
C THR A 159 16.99 23.02 6.04
N THR A 160 15.75 23.44 6.20
CA THR A 160 14.55 22.81 5.65
C THR A 160 14.28 23.49 4.31
N ASP A 161 14.25 22.71 3.23
CA ASP A 161 13.77 23.14 1.90
C ASP A 161 12.40 22.50 1.64
#